data_AF-A0A4R8K9H0-F1
#
_entry.id   AF-A0A4R8K9H0-F1
#
_cell.length_a   1.000
_cell.length_b   1.000
_cell.length_c   1.000
_cell.angle_alpha   90.00
_cell.angle_beta   90.00
_cell.angle_gamma   90.00
#
_symmetry.space_group_name_H-M   'P 1'
#
loop_
_entity.id
_entity.type
_entity.pdbx_description
1 polymer ?
#
loop_
_entity_poly.entity_id
_entity_poly.type
_entity_poly.pdbx_seq_one_letter_code
_entity_poly.pdbx_strand_id
1 'polypeptide(L)'
;MPLPPAPLPKWDGNKQTLIDAAKTVAPPAKLKSASHAALQGREQVPEGHSVMPLAESPYAVHGDQRVPQTGYWLALFDAPGTPRAQLTPARSGRPEHYQAGERFEPATMTSLSHETMQWHYLGEAHRLPPSREMILAHMVSAGWLREISASTPIRQCVGHQRCPQQGIWEGRVAGAHPQAFLYNTWTQQAFVDQGQPFPDPRERTLEIDRHDVTWTYLGSPNVDGAVPGVTNIAL
;
A
#
# COMPACT_ATOMS: atom_id res chain seq x y z
N MET A 1 7.77 -1.97 -11.09
CA MET A 1 7.38 -1.11 -12.22
C MET A 1 7.96 0.28 -12.01
N PRO A 2 8.56 0.92 -13.03
CA PRO A 2 8.85 2.35 -12.96
C PRO A 2 7.55 3.13 -12.79
N LEU A 3 7.61 4.25 -12.06
CA LEU A 3 6.49 5.18 -11.97
C LEU A 3 6.22 5.76 -13.37
N PRO A 4 4.95 5.98 -13.77
CA PRO A 4 4.66 6.69 -15.00
C PRO A 4 5.34 8.08 -14.97
N PRO A 5 5.75 8.62 -16.14
CA PRO A 5 6.35 9.94 -16.20
C PRO A 5 5.42 10.96 -15.55
N ALA A 6 5.95 11.68 -14.56
CA ALA A 6 5.16 12.66 -13.83
C ALA A 6 4.87 13.87 -14.72
N PRO A 7 3.64 14.42 -14.70
CA PRO A 7 3.32 15.61 -15.47
C PRO A 7 4.23 16.76 -15.01
N LEU A 8 4.95 17.36 -15.95
CA LEU A 8 5.85 18.48 -15.70
C LEU A 8 5.02 19.78 -15.70
N PRO A 9 5.31 20.73 -14.79
CA PRO A 9 4.65 22.02 -14.83
C PRO A 9 5.01 22.76 -16.13
N LYS A 10 4.05 23.52 -16.67
CA LYS A 10 4.29 24.36 -17.86
C LYS A 10 5.34 25.43 -17.53
N TRP A 11 6.29 25.64 -18.43
CA TRP A 11 7.29 26.69 -18.28
C TRP A 11 6.63 28.06 -18.35
N ASP A 12 6.75 28.81 -17.25
CA ASP A 12 6.11 30.11 -17.03
C ASP A 12 7.13 31.25 -16.90
N GLY A 13 8.42 30.98 -17.15
CA GLY A 13 9.50 31.95 -16.93
C GLY A 13 10.05 31.98 -15.51
N ASN A 14 9.45 31.25 -14.57
CA ASN A 14 9.86 31.26 -13.17
C ASN A 14 10.86 30.14 -12.86
N LYS A 15 12.06 30.51 -12.42
CA LYS A 15 13.12 29.56 -12.03
C LYS A 15 12.65 28.51 -11.02
N GLN A 16 11.74 28.86 -10.11
CA GLN A 16 11.22 27.95 -9.11
C GLN A 16 10.45 26.79 -9.76
N THR A 17 9.71 27.06 -10.84
CA THR A 17 8.99 26.06 -11.65
C THR A 17 9.92 25.00 -12.23
N LEU A 18 11.13 25.36 -12.66
CA LEU A 18 12.14 24.40 -13.15
C LEU A 18 12.74 23.57 -12.02
N ILE A 19 13.01 24.20 -10.88
CA ILE A 19 13.54 23.50 -9.70
C ILE A 19 12.51 22.47 -9.21
N ASP A 20 11.24 22.85 -9.16
CA ASP A 20 10.15 21.96 -8.74
C ASP A 20 9.85 20.87 -9.77
N ALA A 21 10.00 21.15 -11.06
CA ALA A 21 9.91 20.15 -12.13
C ALA A 21 10.99 19.06 -12.03
N ALA A 22 12.18 19.42 -11.53
CA ALA A 22 13.30 18.50 -11.37
C ALA A 22 13.25 17.66 -10.08
N LYS A 23 12.35 17.97 -9.14
CA LYS A 23 12.21 17.19 -7.90
C LYS A 23 11.67 15.80 -8.16
N THR A 24 12.13 14.84 -7.36
CA THR A 24 11.55 13.50 -7.33
C THR A 24 10.09 13.56 -6.89
N VAL A 25 9.27 12.68 -7.46
CA VAL A 25 7.83 12.64 -7.19
C VAL A 25 7.46 11.49 -6.25
N ALA A 26 6.42 11.70 -5.45
CA ALA A 26 5.80 10.66 -4.65
C ALA A 26 4.29 10.65 -4.89
N PRO A 27 3.65 9.46 -4.93
CA PRO A 27 2.20 9.38 -4.86
C PRO A 27 1.71 9.93 -3.51
N PRO A 28 0.42 10.28 -3.40
CA PRO A 28 -0.13 10.82 -2.16
C PRO A 28 0.09 9.79 -1.05
N ALA A 29 0.61 10.26 0.09
CA ALA A 29 0.76 9.39 1.24
C ALA A 29 -0.64 8.93 1.65
N LYS A 30 -0.91 7.62 1.52
CA LYS A 30 -2.08 7.01 2.14
C LYS A 30 -1.82 6.97 3.63
N LEU A 31 -2.03 8.09 4.30
CA LEU A 31 -2.18 8.11 5.74
C LEU A 31 -3.37 7.20 6.01
N LYS A 32 -3.08 5.98 6.45
CA LYS A 32 -4.11 5.14 7.05
C LYS A 32 -4.65 6.00 8.17
N SER A 33 -5.92 6.37 8.10
CA SER A 33 -6.63 6.95 9.22
C SER A 33 -6.36 6.02 10.38
N ALA A 34 -5.51 6.47 11.29
CA ALA A 34 -5.21 5.75 12.50
C ALA A 34 -6.57 5.55 13.16
N SER A 35 -7.09 4.33 13.15
CA SER A 35 -8.28 3.93 13.91
C SER A 35 -7.96 3.91 15.41
N HIS A 36 -7.16 4.87 15.87
CA HIS A 36 -6.92 5.25 17.26
C HIS A 36 -7.97 6.27 17.73
N ALA A 37 -8.78 6.82 16.81
CA ALA A 37 -9.97 7.57 17.18
C ALA A 37 -10.92 6.64 17.97
N ALA A 38 -10.98 6.87 19.29
CA ALA A 38 -11.83 6.23 20.28
C ALA A 38 -11.32 4.94 20.97
N LEU A 39 -10.01 4.81 21.22
CA LEU A 39 -9.54 3.96 22.32
C LEU A 39 -9.54 4.78 23.61
N GLN A 40 -10.51 4.54 24.50
CA GLN A 40 -10.59 5.21 25.80
C GLN A 40 -10.12 4.27 26.91
N GLY A 41 -9.42 4.81 27.91
CA GLY A 41 -9.00 4.07 29.09
C GLY A 41 -7.83 3.12 28.83
N ARG A 42 -7.95 1.87 29.29
CA ARG A 42 -6.84 0.90 29.34
C ARG A 42 -6.40 0.40 27.96
N GLU A 43 -7.25 0.48 26.95
CA GLU A 43 -6.93 0.01 25.60
C GLU A 43 -6.13 1.02 24.76
N GLN A 44 -5.89 2.22 25.30
CA GLN A 44 -5.19 3.27 24.57
C GLN A 44 -3.71 2.93 24.44
N VAL A 45 -3.27 2.65 23.21
CA VAL A 45 -1.85 2.64 22.84
C VAL A 45 -1.49 4.03 22.30
N PRO A 46 -0.42 4.68 22.80
CA PRO A 46 0.01 5.99 22.32
C PRO A 46 0.23 6.01 20.81
N GLU A 47 -0.05 7.15 20.17
CA GLU A 47 0.16 7.30 18.73
C GLU A 47 1.64 7.04 18.36
N GLY A 48 1.87 6.34 17.25
CA GLY A 48 3.20 5.94 16.81
C GLY A 48 3.86 4.84 17.66
N HIS A 49 3.12 4.20 18.56
CA HIS A 49 3.60 3.06 19.33
C HIS A 49 2.82 1.78 18.99
N SER A 50 3.44 0.64 19.25
CA SER A 50 2.81 -0.67 19.21
C SER A 50 3.18 -1.48 20.45
N VAL A 51 2.44 -2.56 20.66
CA VAL A 51 2.78 -3.59 21.65
C VAL A 51 3.32 -4.82 20.91
N MET A 52 3.92 -5.74 21.65
CA MET A 52 4.45 -6.99 21.09
C MET A 52 3.33 -7.82 20.42
N PRO A 53 3.58 -8.47 19.28
CA PRO A 53 2.62 -9.40 18.70
C PRO A 53 2.33 -10.57 19.64
N LEU A 54 1.08 -11.07 19.64
CA LEU A 54 0.69 -12.23 20.46
C LEU A 54 1.56 -13.48 20.20
N ALA A 55 2.01 -13.68 18.96
CA ALA A 55 2.91 -14.77 18.59
C ALA A 55 4.23 -14.75 19.38
N GLU A 56 4.68 -13.56 19.77
CA GLU A 56 5.92 -13.32 20.52
C GLU A 56 5.67 -13.20 22.04
N SER A 57 4.41 -13.30 22.49
CA SER A 57 4.07 -13.22 23.91
C SER A 57 4.91 -14.21 24.74
N PRO A 58 5.67 -13.74 25.74
CA PRO A 58 6.61 -14.59 26.46
C PRO A 58 5.91 -15.54 27.42
N TYR A 59 4.73 -15.17 27.92
CA TYR A 59 3.95 -15.98 28.86
C TYR A 59 2.50 -15.50 28.96
N ALA A 60 1.67 -16.34 29.55
CA ALA A 60 0.28 -16.05 29.89
C ALA A 60 -0.03 -16.46 31.33
N VAL A 61 -1.04 -15.84 31.91
CA VAL A 61 -1.52 -16.12 33.28
C VAL A 61 -3.01 -16.36 33.29
N HIS A 62 -3.49 -17.10 34.29
CA HIS A 62 -4.94 -17.30 34.47
C HIS A 62 -5.62 -16.02 34.94
N GLY A 63 -6.88 -15.82 34.53
CA GLY A 63 -7.65 -14.60 34.84
C GLY A 63 -7.97 -14.36 36.32
N ASP A 64 -7.79 -15.37 37.18
CA ASP A 64 -7.96 -15.26 38.63
C ASP A 64 -6.71 -14.74 39.36
N GLN A 65 -5.56 -14.71 38.69
CA GLN A 65 -4.31 -14.20 39.24
C GLN A 65 -4.26 -12.67 39.23
N ARG A 66 -3.49 -12.08 40.16
CA ARG A 66 -3.14 -10.66 40.08
C ARG A 66 -2.14 -10.44 38.95
N VAL A 67 -2.19 -9.26 38.36
CA VAL A 67 -1.30 -8.83 37.29
C VAL A 67 0.15 -8.95 37.78
N PRO A 68 0.98 -9.81 37.16
CA PRO A 68 2.35 -10.04 37.64
C PRO A 68 3.28 -8.88 37.29
N GLN A 69 3.00 -8.16 36.20
CA GLN A 69 3.84 -7.10 35.67
C GLN A 69 3.02 -6.02 34.96
N THR A 70 3.44 -4.76 35.10
CA THR A 70 2.87 -3.61 34.40
C THR A 70 3.11 -3.70 32.89
N GLY A 71 2.08 -3.40 32.10
CA GLY A 71 2.15 -3.33 30.64
C GLY A 71 0.82 -3.70 29.99
N TYR A 72 0.85 -3.98 28.70
CA TYR A 72 -0.31 -4.39 27.92
C TYR A 72 -0.53 -5.90 27.97
N TRP A 73 -1.79 -6.28 28.12
CA TRP A 73 -2.26 -7.65 28.23
C TRP A 73 -3.44 -7.90 27.30
N LEU A 74 -3.53 -9.09 26.72
CA LEU A 74 -4.64 -9.48 25.85
C LEU A 74 -5.38 -10.69 26.44
N ALA A 75 -6.68 -10.54 26.65
CA ALA A 75 -7.55 -11.59 27.17
C ALA A 75 -8.04 -12.51 26.06
N LEU A 76 -7.69 -13.79 26.14
CA LEU A 76 -8.06 -14.81 25.17
C LEU A 76 -8.63 -16.04 25.87
N PHE A 77 -9.53 -16.73 25.18
CA PHE A 77 -9.95 -18.07 25.53
C PHE A 77 -8.93 -19.07 25.01
N ASP A 78 -8.31 -19.81 25.94
CA ASP A 78 -7.37 -20.89 25.61
C ASP A 78 -8.14 -22.22 25.50
N ALA A 79 -7.84 -22.94 24.41
CA ALA A 79 -8.39 -24.25 24.10
C ALA A 79 -7.22 -25.20 23.78
N PRO A 80 -7.15 -26.39 24.43
CA PRO A 80 -6.04 -27.32 24.23
C PRO A 80 -5.77 -27.63 22.75
N GLY A 81 -4.53 -27.42 22.31
CA GLY A 81 -4.11 -27.70 20.92
C GLY A 81 -4.41 -26.59 19.90
N THR A 82 -5.01 -25.47 20.32
CA THR A 82 -5.29 -24.34 19.41
C THR A 82 -4.05 -23.45 19.27
N PRO A 83 -3.60 -23.13 18.04
CA PRO A 83 -2.51 -22.19 17.84
C PRO A 83 -2.88 -20.79 18.36
N ARG A 84 -1.92 -20.07 18.96
CA ARG A 84 -2.15 -18.71 19.50
C ARG A 84 -2.82 -17.73 18.52
N ALA A 85 -2.53 -17.87 17.22
CA ALA A 85 -3.12 -17.04 16.17
C ALA A 85 -4.62 -17.27 15.93
N GLN A 86 -5.19 -18.35 16.47
CA GLN A 86 -6.58 -18.77 16.29
C GLN A 86 -7.40 -18.68 17.59
N LEU A 87 -6.80 -18.18 18.67
CA LEU A 87 -7.49 -18.03 19.96
C LEU A 87 -8.57 -16.94 19.87
N THR A 88 -9.69 -17.18 20.54
CA THR A 88 -10.84 -16.27 20.54
C THR A 88 -10.67 -15.18 21.60
N PRO A 89 -10.94 -13.90 21.29
CA PRO A 89 -10.99 -12.85 22.31
C PRO A 89 -11.99 -13.14 23.43
N ALA A 90 -11.56 -12.97 24.68
CA ALA A 90 -12.45 -13.06 25.85
C ALA A 90 -13.07 -11.70 26.27
N ARG A 91 -12.55 -10.61 25.69
CA ARG A 91 -12.98 -9.21 25.92
C ARG A 91 -13.06 -8.44 24.59
N SER A 92 -12.61 -7.19 24.53
CA SER A 92 -12.68 -6.36 23.32
C SER A 92 -11.81 -6.83 22.15
N GLY A 93 -10.95 -7.83 22.37
CA GLY A 93 -9.96 -8.28 21.40
C GLY A 93 -8.81 -7.29 21.20
N ARG A 94 -8.67 -6.33 22.10
CA ARG A 94 -7.60 -5.32 22.07
C ARG A 94 -6.69 -5.46 23.30
N PRO A 95 -5.40 -5.10 23.17
CA PRO A 95 -4.51 -5.02 24.32
C PRO A 95 -4.97 -3.98 25.34
N GLU A 96 -5.00 -4.35 26.62
CA GLU A 96 -5.38 -3.51 27.75
C GLU A 96 -4.18 -3.30 28.68
N HIS A 97 -3.93 -2.06 29.10
CA HIS A 97 -2.86 -1.71 30.02
C HIS A 97 -3.25 -1.94 31.49
N TYR A 98 -2.46 -2.73 32.20
CA TYR A 98 -2.61 -3.04 33.62
C TYR A 98 -1.34 -2.68 34.40
N GLN A 99 -1.50 -2.33 35.67
CA GLN A 99 -0.39 -2.16 36.62
C GLN A 99 -0.16 -3.45 37.41
N ALA A 100 1.11 -3.74 37.73
CA ALA A 100 1.47 -4.86 38.59
C ALA A 100 0.69 -4.81 39.92
N GLY A 101 0.12 -5.96 40.32
CA GLY A 101 -0.70 -6.09 41.52
C GLY A 101 -2.19 -5.76 41.33
N GLU A 102 -2.60 -5.17 40.21
CA GLU A 102 -4.03 -5.03 39.87
C GLU A 102 -4.69 -6.41 39.69
N ARG A 103 -6.02 -6.44 39.73
CA ARG A 103 -6.79 -7.61 39.29
C ARG A 103 -7.17 -7.41 37.83
N PHE A 104 -7.09 -8.49 37.06
CA PHE A 104 -7.65 -8.47 35.72
C PHE A 104 -9.16 -8.32 35.76
N GLU A 105 -9.71 -7.61 34.78
CA GLU A 105 -11.15 -7.54 34.60
C GLU A 105 -11.71 -8.88 34.10
N PRO A 106 -12.91 -9.29 34.51
CA PRO A 106 -13.49 -10.59 34.12
C PRO A 106 -13.82 -10.65 32.62
N ALA A 107 -14.03 -11.83 32.06
CA ALA A 107 -14.47 -11.95 30.67
C ALA A 107 -15.79 -11.17 30.43
N THR A 108 -15.87 -10.43 29.32
CA THR A 108 -17.13 -9.76 28.90
C THR A 108 -17.98 -10.70 28.06
N MET A 109 -17.37 -11.74 27.49
CA MET A 109 -18.01 -12.75 26.65
C MET A 109 -18.15 -14.08 27.41
N THR A 110 -19.24 -14.80 27.18
CA THR A 110 -19.43 -16.15 27.71
C THR A 110 -18.60 -17.16 26.93
N SER A 111 -17.71 -17.84 27.65
CA SER A 111 -16.87 -18.95 27.19
C SER A 111 -17.72 -20.13 26.67
N LEU A 112 -17.22 -20.84 25.65
CA LEU A 112 -17.72 -22.18 25.35
C LEU A 112 -17.29 -23.11 26.48
N SER A 113 -18.20 -23.98 26.95
CA SER A 113 -17.87 -25.02 27.95
C SER A 113 -16.55 -25.68 27.56
N HIS A 114 -15.53 -25.59 28.43
CA HIS A 114 -14.13 -26.05 28.28
C HIS A 114 -13.06 -25.00 27.95
N GLU A 115 -13.37 -23.76 27.55
CA GLU A 115 -12.34 -22.73 27.33
C GLU A 115 -11.98 -21.97 28.61
N THR A 116 -10.68 -21.89 28.91
CA THR A 116 -10.18 -21.15 30.09
C THR A 116 -9.67 -19.78 29.67
N MET A 117 -10.13 -18.72 30.33
CA MET A 117 -9.64 -17.37 30.09
C MET A 117 -8.18 -17.22 30.58
N GLN A 118 -7.31 -16.81 29.67
CA GLN A 118 -5.92 -16.46 29.96
C GLN A 118 -5.60 -15.04 29.50
N TRP A 119 -4.66 -14.41 30.20
CA TRP A 119 -4.11 -13.11 29.87
C TRP A 119 -2.70 -13.26 29.36
N HIS A 120 -2.48 -12.87 28.12
CA HIS A 120 -1.18 -12.91 27.46
C HIS A 120 -0.45 -11.58 27.61
N TYR A 121 0.78 -11.62 28.11
CA TYR A 121 1.60 -10.41 28.24
C TYR A 121 2.11 -9.95 26.88
N LEU A 122 1.97 -8.66 26.57
CA LEU A 122 2.41 -8.05 25.31
C LEU A 122 3.44 -6.92 25.51
N GLY A 123 3.97 -6.74 26.73
CA GLY A 123 4.98 -5.72 26.98
C GLY A 123 4.41 -4.32 27.21
N GLU A 124 5.31 -3.38 27.45
CA GLU A 124 5.03 -1.95 27.38
C GLU A 124 4.96 -1.50 25.91
N ALA A 125 4.25 -0.39 25.67
CA ALA A 125 4.20 0.21 24.33
C ALA A 125 5.59 0.70 23.90
N HIS A 126 6.04 0.30 22.72
CA HIS A 126 7.31 0.72 22.13
C HIS A 126 7.07 1.55 20.87
N ARG A 127 7.96 2.51 20.60
CA ARG A 127 7.88 3.35 19.40
C ARG A 127 8.08 2.51 18.15
N LEU A 128 7.17 2.68 17.20
CA LEU A 128 7.36 2.17 15.85
C LEU A 128 8.36 3.06 15.12
N PRO A 129 9.23 2.47 14.27
CA PRO A 129 9.95 3.27 13.30
C PRO A 129 8.94 4.00 12.40
N PRO A 130 9.27 5.22 11.93
CA PRO A 130 8.37 5.98 11.08
C PRO A 130 8.03 5.16 9.83
N SER A 131 6.74 5.06 9.50
CA SER A 131 6.33 4.32 8.32
C SER A 131 6.85 5.00 7.05
N ARG A 132 6.94 4.24 5.97
CA ARG A 132 7.30 4.80 4.65
C ARG A 132 6.37 5.95 4.28
N GLU A 133 5.09 5.85 4.58
CA GLU A 133 4.09 6.89 4.30
C GLU A 133 4.36 8.15 5.11
N MET A 134 4.72 8.03 6.39
CA MET A 134 5.11 9.16 7.23
C MET A 134 6.38 9.84 6.70
N ILE A 135 7.37 9.04 6.29
CA ILE A 135 8.61 9.56 5.68
C ILE A 135 8.28 10.33 4.40
N LEU A 136 7.47 9.75 3.51
CA LEU A 136 7.07 10.40 2.26
C LEU A 136 6.29 11.69 2.50
N ALA A 137 5.32 11.69 3.43
CA ALA A 137 4.57 12.89 3.80
C ALA A 137 5.49 13.98 4.36
N HIS A 138 6.46 13.61 5.20
CA HIS A 138 7.44 14.55 5.73
C HIS A 138 8.30 15.14 4.61
N MET A 139 8.83 14.31 3.71
CA MET A 139 9.63 14.76 2.57
C MET A 139 8.85 15.67 1.60
N VAL A 140 7.55 15.42 1.42
CA VAL A 140 6.66 16.33 0.66
C VAL A 140 6.50 17.66 1.40
N SER A 141 6.18 17.65 2.69
CA SER A 141 5.98 18.89 3.48
C SER A 141 7.26 19.73 3.63
N ALA A 142 8.43 19.07 3.70
CA ALA A 142 9.74 19.72 3.70
C ALA A 142 10.15 20.25 2.30
N GLY A 143 9.34 20.02 1.26
CA GLY A 143 9.58 20.48 -0.10
C GLY A 143 10.66 19.69 -0.86
N TRP A 144 11.05 18.51 -0.36
CA TRP A 144 12.04 17.63 -1.00
C TRP A 144 11.44 16.77 -2.10
N LEU A 145 10.16 16.40 -1.96
CA LEU A 145 9.40 15.66 -2.97
C LEU A 145 8.20 16.48 -3.44
N ARG A 146 7.79 16.26 -4.68
CA ARG A 146 6.50 16.75 -5.20
C ARG A 146 5.47 15.64 -5.10
N GLU A 147 4.33 15.93 -4.48
CA GLU A 147 3.19 15.03 -4.54
C GLU A 147 2.57 15.06 -5.94
N ILE A 148 2.30 13.88 -6.51
CA ILE A 148 1.54 13.72 -7.75
C ILE A 148 0.25 12.99 -7.46
N SER A 149 -0.80 13.25 -8.26
CA SER A 149 -2.03 12.47 -8.21
C SER A 149 -1.70 10.98 -8.26
N ALA A 150 -2.37 10.18 -7.41
CA ALA A 150 -2.20 8.74 -7.42
C ALA A 150 -2.36 8.24 -8.85
N SER A 151 -1.34 7.55 -9.37
CA SER A 151 -1.38 6.97 -10.72
C SER A 151 -2.70 6.23 -10.88
N THR A 152 -3.49 6.63 -11.86
CA THR A 152 -4.64 5.86 -12.34
C THR A 152 -4.18 4.41 -12.50
N PRO A 153 -4.98 3.40 -12.09
CA PRO A 153 -4.60 2.01 -12.28
C PRO A 153 -4.12 1.82 -13.71
N ILE A 154 -2.88 1.36 -13.82
CA ILE A 154 -2.17 1.28 -15.08
C ILE A 154 -2.96 0.32 -15.95
N ARG A 155 -3.64 0.86 -16.98
CA ARG A 155 -4.41 0.05 -17.91
C ARG A 155 -3.41 -0.81 -18.68
N GLN A 156 -3.58 -2.12 -18.56
CA GLN A 156 -2.80 -3.10 -19.30
C GLN A 156 -3.70 -3.82 -20.29
N CYS A 157 -3.19 -4.00 -21.49
CA CYS A 157 -3.86 -4.72 -22.57
C CYS A 157 -2.91 -5.76 -23.15
N VAL A 158 -3.47 -6.88 -23.58
CA VAL A 158 -2.69 -7.89 -24.32
C VAL A 158 -2.55 -7.44 -25.77
N GLY A 159 -1.40 -7.66 -26.40
CA GLY A 159 -1.07 -7.08 -27.71
C GLY A 159 -1.95 -7.51 -28.88
N HIS A 160 -2.75 -8.57 -28.75
CA HIS A 160 -3.75 -8.96 -29.76
C HIS A 160 -5.08 -8.17 -29.64
N GLN A 161 -5.31 -7.49 -28.52
CA GLN A 161 -6.53 -6.70 -28.30
C GLN A 161 -6.46 -5.37 -29.06
N ARG A 162 -7.62 -4.81 -29.41
CA ARG A 162 -7.69 -3.45 -29.93
C ARG A 162 -7.48 -2.44 -28.80
N CYS A 163 -6.78 -1.36 -29.10
CA CYS A 163 -6.48 -0.30 -28.16
C CYS A 163 -7.77 0.29 -27.56
N PRO A 164 -8.01 0.21 -26.24
CA PRO A 164 -9.27 0.66 -25.66
C PRO A 164 -9.38 2.18 -25.55
N GLN A 165 -8.26 2.90 -25.62
CA GLN A 165 -8.18 4.34 -25.45
C GLN A 165 -6.95 4.90 -26.15
N GLN A 166 -7.12 6.05 -26.81
CA GLN A 166 -6.04 6.75 -27.47
C GLN A 166 -4.94 7.17 -26.49
N GLY A 167 -3.67 7.05 -26.91
CA GLY A 167 -2.53 7.66 -26.24
C GLY A 167 -1.25 6.87 -26.44
N ILE A 168 -0.28 7.12 -25.55
CA ILE A 168 1.04 6.48 -25.53
C ILE A 168 0.97 5.20 -24.70
N TRP A 169 1.44 4.11 -25.28
CA TRP A 169 1.50 2.79 -24.65
C TRP A 169 2.91 2.24 -24.71
N GLU A 170 3.36 1.57 -23.65
CA GLU A 170 4.64 0.84 -23.59
C GLU A 170 4.42 -0.67 -23.71
N GLY A 171 5.06 -1.31 -24.68
CA GLY A 171 5.00 -2.75 -24.90
C GLY A 171 6.13 -3.49 -24.18
N ARG A 172 5.80 -4.53 -23.42
CA ARG A 172 6.78 -5.43 -22.78
C ARG A 172 6.34 -6.88 -22.90
N VAL A 173 7.31 -7.79 -22.97
CA VAL A 173 7.10 -9.24 -22.81
C VAL A 173 7.49 -9.68 -21.40
N ALA A 174 7.05 -10.86 -20.98
CA ALA A 174 7.46 -11.45 -19.71
C ALA A 174 8.98 -11.56 -19.61
N GLY A 175 9.54 -11.38 -18.40
CA GLY A 175 11.01 -11.44 -18.19
C GLY A 175 11.64 -12.78 -18.56
N ALA A 176 10.85 -13.86 -18.54
CA ALA A 176 11.29 -15.20 -18.96
C ALA A 176 11.23 -15.43 -20.49
N HIS A 177 10.69 -14.48 -21.26
CA HIS A 177 10.61 -14.62 -22.71
C HIS A 177 12.03 -14.60 -23.33
N PRO A 178 12.38 -15.49 -24.28
CA PRO A 178 13.73 -15.59 -24.84
C PRO A 178 14.28 -14.27 -25.39
N GLN A 179 13.40 -13.45 -25.98
CA GLN A 179 13.75 -12.15 -26.56
C GLN A 179 13.47 -10.95 -25.62
N ALA A 180 13.20 -11.18 -24.33
CA ALA A 180 12.89 -10.12 -23.36
C ALA A 180 14.01 -9.08 -23.27
N PHE A 181 15.28 -9.49 -23.32
CA PHE A 181 16.42 -8.57 -23.27
C PHE A 181 16.45 -7.60 -24.45
N LEU A 182 16.08 -8.06 -25.65
CA LEU A 182 16.06 -7.23 -26.86
C LEU A 182 14.80 -6.36 -26.92
N TYR A 183 13.66 -6.92 -26.52
CA TYR A 183 12.38 -6.23 -26.62
C TYR A 183 12.15 -5.24 -25.49
N ASN A 184 12.40 -5.58 -24.22
CA ASN A 184 12.01 -4.78 -23.04
C ASN A 184 12.88 -3.52 -22.80
N THR A 185 13.17 -2.79 -23.86
CA THR A 185 13.91 -1.53 -23.88
C THR A 185 12.95 -0.33 -23.80
N TRP A 186 13.48 0.82 -23.39
CA TRP A 186 12.69 2.05 -23.21
C TRP A 186 12.04 2.58 -24.51
N THR A 187 12.49 2.10 -25.67
CA THR A 187 12.02 2.52 -26.99
C THR A 187 10.76 1.80 -27.45
N GLN A 188 10.25 0.81 -26.71
CA GLN A 188 8.99 0.13 -27.05
C GLN A 188 7.77 0.94 -26.62
N GLN A 189 7.67 2.15 -27.13
CA GLN A 189 6.53 3.03 -26.92
C GLN A 189 5.88 3.37 -28.26
N ALA A 190 4.56 3.37 -28.29
CA ALA A 190 3.80 3.73 -29.48
C ALA A 190 2.59 4.58 -29.09
N PHE A 191 2.30 5.60 -29.90
CA PHE A 191 1.00 6.26 -29.85
C PHE A 191 0.01 5.42 -30.66
N VAL A 192 -1.09 5.01 -30.04
CA VAL A 192 -2.10 4.16 -30.68
C VAL A 192 -3.47 4.82 -30.51
N ASP A 193 -4.20 4.94 -31.62
CA ASP A 193 -5.57 5.45 -31.63
C ASP A 193 -6.55 4.43 -31.06
N GLN A 194 -7.63 4.93 -30.45
CA GLN A 194 -8.69 4.07 -29.93
C GLN A 194 -9.27 3.18 -31.04
N GLY A 195 -9.39 1.88 -30.77
CA GLY A 195 -9.90 0.87 -31.69
C GLY A 195 -8.87 0.32 -32.68
N GLN A 196 -7.68 0.92 -32.79
CA GLN A 196 -6.60 0.41 -33.63
C GLN A 196 -5.84 -0.74 -32.97
N PRO A 197 -5.24 -1.66 -33.76
CA PRO A 197 -4.38 -2.69 -33.22
C PRO A 197 -3.08 -2.09 -32.66
N PHE A 198 -2.51 -2.73 -31.64
CA PHE A 198 -1.15 -2.41 -31.21
C PHE A 198 -0.12 -2.84 -32.27
N PRO A 199 1.05 -2.17 -32.33
CA PRO A 199 2.14 -2.56 -33.23
C PRO A 199 2.54 -4.03 -33.07
N ASP A 200 2.71 -4.73 -34.20
CA ASP A 200 3.14 -6.12 -34.22
C ASP A 200 4.68 -6.21 -34.18
N PRO A 201 5.30 -6.84 -33.16
CA PRO A 201 6.76 -6.99 -33.10
C PRO A 201 7.36 -7.66 -34.35
N ARG A 202 6.59 -8.50 -35.05
CA ARG A 202 7.04 -9.23 -36.24
C ARG A 202 7.30 -8.33 -37.44
N GLU A 203 6.66 -7.16 -37.50
CA GLU A 203 6.93 -6.14 -38.51
C GLU A 203 8.35 -5.55 -38.35
N ARG A 204 8.94 -5.68 -37.16
CA ARG A 204 10.33 -5.28 -36.86
C ARG A 204 11.26 -6.49 -36.83
N THR A 205 10.90 -7.59 -37.50
CA THR A 205 11.68 -8.84 -37.60
C THR A 205 11.96 -9.51 -36.25
N LEU A 206 11.10 -9.29 -35.25
CA LEU A 206 11.18 -9.97 -33.96
C LEU A 206 10.25 -11.18 -33.95
N GLU A 207 10.75 -12.31 -33.44
CA GLU A 207 10.00 -13.57 -33.32
C GLU A 207 9.16 -13.59 -32.03
N ILE A 208 8.38 -12.52 -31.82
CA ILE A 208 7.54 -12.34 -30.62
C ILE A 208 6.08 -12.35 -31.08
N ASP A 209 5.27 -13.23 -30.50
CA ASP A 209 3.84 -13.24 -30.77
C ASP A 209 3.14 -12.07 -30.08
N ARG A 210 2.12 -11.50 -30.72
CA ARG A 210 1.30 -10.41 -30.17
C ARG A 210 0.61 -10.80 -28.85
N HIS A 211 0.37 -12.08 -28.60
CA HIS A 211 -0.21 -12.57 -27.35
C HIS A 211 0.79 -12.49 -26.18
N ASP A 212 2.09 -12.50 -26.45
CA ASP A 212 3.14 -12.45 -25.42
C ASP A 212 3.48 -11.01 -25.00
N VAL A 213 2.98 -10.01 -25.74
CA VAL A 213 3.19 -8.59 -25.45
C VAL A 213 2.07 -8.06 -24.55
N THR A 214 2.47 -7.45 -23.45
CA THR A 214 1.61 -6.63 -22.60
C THR A 214 1.88 -5.15 -22.89
N TRP A 215 0.85 -4.42 -23.26
CA TRP A 215 0.89 -2.97 -23.46
C TRP A 215 0.37 -2.26 -22.22
N THR A 216 1.14 -1.30 -21.73
CA THR A 216 0.89 -0.51 -20.53
C THR A 216 0.61 0.93 -20.93
N TYR A 217 -0.56 1.48 -20.57
CA TYR A 217 -0.91 2.86 -20.87
C TYR A 217 -0.05 3.84 -20.07
N LEU A 218 0.60 4.77 -20.75
CA LEU A 218 1.44 5.81 -20.14
C LEU A 218 0.76 7.18 -20.07
N GLY A 219 -0.35 7.38 -20.78
CA GLY A 219 -1.06 8.65 -20.85
C GLY A 219 -1.32 9.11 -22.29
N SER A 220 -2.11 10.16 -22.47
CA SER A 220 -2.31 10.81 -23.78
C SER A 220 -1.89 12.28 -23.66
N PRO A 221 -0.99 12.79 -24.52
CA PRO A 221 -0.72 14.22 -24.62
C PRO A 221 -1.91 14.98 -25.22
N ASN A 222 -2.84 14.29 -25.88
CA ASN A 222 -3.99 14.87 -26.54
C ASN A 222 -5.21 14.71 -25.63
N VAL A 223 -5.81 15.84 -25.24
CA VAL A 223 -7.15 15.91 -24.64
C VAL A 223 -8.11 16.46 -25.68
N ASP A 224 -9.37 16.03 -25.61
CA ASP A 224 -10.41 16.58 -26.48
C ASP A 224 -10.48 18.11 -26.30
N GLY A 225 -10.31 18.84 -27.40
CA GLY A 225 -10.57 20.27 -27.42
C GLY A 225 -12.07 20.56 -27.40
N ALA A 226 -12.42 21.83 -27.21
CA ALA A 226 -13.82 22.28 -27.20
C ALA A 226 -14.55 22.04 -28.54
N VAL A 227 -13.82 21.66 -29.60
CA VAL A 227 -14.36 21.37 -30.92
C VAL A 227 -14.13 19.88 -31.25
N PRO A 228 -15.17 19.12 -31.62
CA PRO A 228 -15.01 17.73 -32.05
C PRO A 228 -14.00 17.62 -33.20
N GLY A 229 -12.98 16.78 -33.03
CA GLY A 229 -11.92 16.59 -34.02
C GLY A 229 -10.72 17.54 -33.87
N VAL A 230 -10.73 18.46 -32.91
CA VAL A 230 -9.56 19.27 -32.54
C VAL A 230 -9.03 18.77 -31.20
N THR A 231 -7.85 18.17 -31.20
CA THR A 231 -7.16 17.77 -29.97
C THR A 231 -6.31 18.93 -29.45
N ASN A 232 -6.44 19.22 -28.15
CA ASN A 232 -5.54 20.13 -27.45
C ASN A 232 -4.38 19.32 -26.86
N ILE A 233 -3.16 19.87 -26.94
CA ILE A 233 -2.03 19.29 -26.23
C ILE A 233 -2.16 19.68 -24.75
N ALA A 234 -2.52 18.72 -23.90
CA ALA A 234 -2.39 18.84 -22.46
C ALA A 234 -1.09 18.14 -22.04
N LEU A 235 -0.10 18.97 -21.70
CA LEU A 235 1.09 18.58 -20.94
C LEU A 235 0.84 18.87 -19.46
#